data_AF-A0A6M6JLM2-F1
#
_entry.id   AF-A0A6M6JLM2-F1
#
_cell.length_a   1.000
_cell.length_b   1.000
_cell.length_c   1.000
_cell.angle_alpha   90.00
_cell.angle_beta   90.00
_cell.angle_gamma   90.00
#
_symmetry.space_group_name_H-M   'P 1'
#
loop_
_entity.id
_entity.type
_entity.pdbx_description
1 polymer ?
#
loop_
_entity_poly.entity_id
_entity_poly.type
_entity_poly.pdbx_seq_one_letter_code
_entity_poly.pdbx_strand_id
1 'polypeptide(L)' 'MVRRCSHAVDIAVYLLGGLPDAEVEAFARHLDGCPACRVEIEELAPVARLLIASRSRLGGP' A
#
# COMPACT_ATOMS: atom_id res chain seq x y z
N MET A 1 9.63 4.43 -16.40
CA MET A 1 8.49 3.80 -15.72
C MET A 1 7.59 4.92 -15.23
N VAL A 2 6.43 5.10 -15.85
CA VAL A 2 5.65 6.33 -15.62
C VAL A 2 4.77 6.17 -14.39
N ARG A 3 5.23 6.73 -13.26
CA ARG A 3 4.37 7.08 -12.13
C ARG A 3 3.45 8.21 -12.57
N ARG A 4 2.29 7.86 -13.13
CA ARG A 4 1.29 8.82 -13.63
C ARG A 4 0.19 9.13 -12.61
N CYS A 5 0.08 8.35 -11.54
CA CYS A 5 -0.89 8.57 -10.47
C CYS A 5 -0.24 9.25 -9.27
N SER A 6 -0.82 10.36 -8.79
CA SER A 6 -0.38 11.06 -7.58
C SER A 6 -0.47 10.20 -6.32
N HIS A 7 -1.33 9.18 -6.33
CA HIS A 7 -1.55 8.26 -5.20
C HIS A 7 -0.56 7.10 -5.12
N ALA A 8 0.47 7.06 -5.98
CA ALA A 8 1.46 5.98 -5.94
C ALA A 8 2.27 5.94 -4.62
N VAL A 9 2.37 7.07 -3.91
CA VAL A 9 3.04 7.14 -2.60
C VAL A 9 2.18 6.48 -1.50
N ASP A 10 0.86 6.53 -1.64
CA ASP A 10 -0.09 6.03 -0.65
C ASP A 10 -0.14 4.49 -0.63
N ILE A 11 0.29 3.82 -1.71
CA ILE A 11 0.23 2.35 -1.85
C ILE A 11 0.99 1.64 -0.73
N ALA A 12 2.21 2.07 -0.42
CA ALA A 12 3.02 1.44 0.61
C ALA A 12 2.41 1.64 2.01
N VAL A 13 1.89 2.85 2.28
CA VAL A 13 1.25 3.19 3.56
C VAL A 13 -0.06 2.42 3.72
N TYR A 14 -0.85 2.30 2.65
CA TYR A 14 -2.06 1.49 2.60
C TYR A 14 -1.78 0.01 2.86
N LEU A 15 -0.82 -0.59 2.14
CA LEU A 15 -0.47 -2.01 2.29
C LEU A 15 0.07 -2.38 3.67
N LEU A 16 0.74 -1.44 4.34
CA LEU A 16 1.29 -1.63 5.69
C LEU A 16 0.30 -1.24 6.80
N GLY A 17 -0.92 -0.80 6.46
CA GLY A 17 -1.96 -0.41 7.41
C GLY A 17 -1.69 0.91 8.15
N GLY A 18 -0.95 1.83 7.53
CA GLY A 18 -0.59 3.12 8.13
C GLY A 18 -1.52 4.28 7.77
N LEU A 19 -2.50 4.08 6.89
CA LEU A 19 -3.45 5.13 6.52
C LEU A 19 -4.56 5.25 7.59
N PRO A 20 -5.00 6.48 7.92
CA PRO A 20 -6.24 6.70 8.68
C PRO A 20 -7.45 6.11 7.95
N ASP A 21 -8.49 5.70 8.70
CA ASP A 21 -9.68 5.04 8.14
C ASP A 21 -10.34 5.82 6.98
N ALA A 22 -10.44 7.14 7.11
CA ALA A 22 -11.00 7.99 6.06
C ALA A 22 -10.16 7.97 4.76
N GLU A 23 -8.83 7.85 4.89
CA GLU A 23 -7.91 7.76 3.75
C GLU A 23 -7.91 6.35 3.14
N VAL A 24 -8.12 5.30 3.95
CA VAL A 24 -8.33 3.93 3.48
C VAL A 24 -9.55 3.86 2.57
N GLU A 25 -10.69 4.44 2.96
CA GLU A 25 -11.90 4.44 2.15
C GLU A 25 -11.76 5.28 0.87
N ALA A 26 -11.11 6.45 0.97
CA ALA A 26 -10.81 7.27 -0.20
C ALA A 26 -9.91 6.55 -1.20
N PHE A 27 -8.88 5.86 -0.71
CA PHE A 27 -7.94 5.11 -1.54
C PHE A 27 -8.58 3.85 -2.13
N ALA A 28 -9.43 3.13 -1.39
CA ALA A 28 -10.20 2.00 -1.93
C ALA A 28 -11.09 2.41 -3.11
N ARG A 29 -11.81 3.54 -3.01
CA ARG A 29 -12.59 4.10 -4.13
C ARG A 29 -11.70 4.48 -5.32
N HIS A 30 -10.48 4.96 -5.07
CA HIS A 30 -9.53 5.23 -6.15
C HIS A 30 -9.11 3.94 -6.87
N LEU A 31 -8.88 2.85 -6.12
CA LEU A 31 -8.51 1.55 -6.69
C LEU A 31 -9.58 0.97 -7.61
N ASP A 32 -10.86 1.34 -7.48
CA ASP A 32 -11.90 0.93 -8.44
C ASP A 32 -11.67 1.56 -9.82
N GLY A 33 -11.14 2.79 -9.87
CA GLY A 33 -10.91 3.55 -11.10
C GLY A 33 -9.49 3.47 -11.69
N CYS A 34 -8.49 3.06 -10.92
CA CYS A 34 -7.09 3.15 -11.34
C CYS A 34 -6.40 1.79 -11.54
N PRO A 35 -6.29 1.28 -12.78
CA PRO A 35 -5.61 0.01 -13.05
C PRO A 35 -4.11 0.04 -12.71
N ALA A 36 -3.44 1.19 -12.84
CA ALA A 36 -2.02 1.30 -12.52
C ALA A 36 -1.74 1.06 -11.03
N CYS A 37 -2.55 1.66 -10.14
CA CYS A 37 -2.40 1.45 -8.70
C CYS A 37 -2.80 0.04 -8.28
N ARG A 38 -3.75 -0.62 -8.96
CA ARG A 38 -4.06 -2.04 -8.73
C ARG A 38 -2.87 -2.95 -9.05
N VAL A 39 -2.23 -2.74 -10.20
CA VAL A 39 -1.02 -3.51 -10.59
C VAL A 39 0.11 -3.29 -9.58
N GLU A 40 0.37 -2.04 -9.19
CA GLU A 40 1.43 -1.74 -8.22
C GLU A 40 1.12 -2.34 -6.82
N ILE A 41 -0.16 -2.45 -6.43
CA ILE A 41 -0.56 -3.23 -5.24
C ILE A 41 -0.25 -4.72 -5.42
N GLU A 42 -0.60 -5.32 -6.55
CA GLU A 42 -0.34 -6.74 -6.82
C GLU A 42 1.16 -7.05 -6.76
N GLU A 43 1.99 -6.16 -7.29
CA GLU A 43 3.45 -6.27 -7.26
C GLU A 43 4.03 -6.11 -5.85
N LEU A 44 3.53 -5.16 -5.05
CA LEU A 44 4.10 -4.82 -3.74
C LEU A 44 3.52 -5.63 -2.57
N ALA A 45 2.30 -6.17 -2.70
CA ALA A 45 1.62 -6.90 -1.63
C ALA A 45 2.42 -8.10 -1.06
N PRO A 46 3.13 -8.92 -1.88
CA PRO A 46 3.98 -9.98 -1.33
C PRO A 46 5.08 -9.45 -0.40
N VAL A 47 5.74 -8.35 -0.76
CA VAL A 47 6.81 -7.75 0.05
C VAL A 47 6.22 -7.11 1.32
N ALA A 48 5.11 -6.39 1.20
CA ALA A 48 4.42 -5.82 2.36
C ALA A 48 4.04 -6.89 3.39
N ARG A 49 3.53 -8.05 2.95
CA ARG A 49 3.23 -9.20 3.84
C ARG A 49 4.46 -9.72 4.57
N LEU A 50 5.61 -9.82 3.87
CA LEU A 50 6.87 -10.24 4.50
C LEU A 50 7.35 -9.23 5.54
N LEU A 51 7.23 -7.93 5.27
CA LEU A 51 7.59 -6.87 6.22
C LEU A 51 6.70 -6.86 7.46
N ILE A 52 5.38 -7.05 7.29
CA ILE A 52 4.44 -7.17 8.41
C ILE A 52 4.82 -8.38 9.27
N ALA A 53 5.11 -9.53 8.65
CA ALA A 53 5.50 -10.75 9.35
C ALA A 53 6.85 -10.63 10.07
N SER A 54 7.79 -9.83 9.55
CA SER A 54 9.12 -9.66 10.14
C SER A 54 9.17 -8.59 11.23
N ARG A 55 8.12 -7.76 11.39
CA ARG A 55 8.06 -6.67 12.38
C ARG A 55 8.36 -7.12 13.81
N SER A 56 7.95 -8.33 14.19
CA SER A 56 8.23 -8.91 15.51
C SER A 56 9.71 -9.17 15.77
N ARG A 57 10.52 -9.34 14.72
CA ARG A 57 11.98 -9.54 14.79
C ARG A 57 12.76 -8.23 14.80
N LEU A 58 12.18 -7.17 14.22
CA LEU A 58 12.77 -5.84 14.19
C LEU A 58 12.38 -5.00 15.41
N GLY A 59 11.27 -5.32 16.07
CA GLY A 59 10.81 -4.69 17.32
C GLY A 59 11.47 -5.24 18.59
N GLY A 60 12.79 -5.49 18.55
CA GLY A 60 13.59 -5.69 19.78
C GLY A 60 13.72 -4.37 20.57
N PRO A 61 13.97 -4.42 21.89
CA PRO A 61 13.90 -3.25 22.79
C PRO A 61 14.82 -2.09 22.36
#